data_AF-A0A0F9BJ38-F1
#
_entry.id   AF-A0A0F9BJ38-F1
#
_cell.length_a   1.000
_cell.length_b   1.000
_cell.length_c   1.000
_cell.angle_alpha   90.00
_cell.angle_beta   90.00
_cell.angle_gamma   90.00
#
_symmetry.space_group_name_H-M   'P 1'
#
loop_
_entity.id
_entity.type
_entity.pdbx_description
1 polymer ?
#
loop_
_entity_poly.entity_id
_entity_poly.type
_entity_poly.pdbx_seq_one_letter_code
_entity_poly.pdbx_strand_id
1 'polypeptide(L)'
;MSQRKRKASAMNAVNMTVFLPKRRPAYVAKWTDPVTGKRPQRTLGTKVKREAFVLAAELADKVVAGVAIDDLDWGAFCAKYEREKLRKRSHSTQEGWGTTKRHIRDFGEPATLQDVTAGWVSAWQAHLEDTGMAVNSVAVYSRYLRAAVNWAARYDLIARAPFIAVEIEAVPRSDGVQPVDFKRLLAAVPTVRPKDAARWDRLLRGLSGCNLRISELRRLSWDPGAEIRIDMGDVYPLIRFRPKSHKTRKRRIQVILPQFWDVCTETAMDDRQGFVFPVPNGRGGQISLSPPGSHSQLRRKPRGRLTPKGAAGVPAGPGRLLRARLRGQGGPGPRGARPVRLLRQDRLA
;
A
#
# COMPACT_ATOMS: atom_id res chain seq x y z
N MET A 1 -9.14 20.38 -47.89
CA MET A 1 -7.76 19.83 -47.83
C MET A 1 -7.80 18.33 -48.13
N SER A 2 -6.95 17.82 -49.02
CA SER A 2 -6.85 16.37 -49.28
C SER A 2 -6.43 15.60 -48.01
N GLN A 3 -7.01 14.41 -47.77
CA GLN A 3 -6.67 13.54 -46.63
C GLN A 3 -5.15 13.30 -46.50
N ARG A 4 -4.41 13.26 -47.62
CA ARG A 4 -2.94 13.13 -47.62
C ARG A 4 -2.25 14.31 -46.93
N LYS A 5 -2.70 15.54 -47.17
CA LYS A 5 -2.13 16.75 -46.55
C LYS A 5 -2.38 16.77 -45.04
N ARG A 6 -3.58 16.37 -44.60
CA ARG A 6 -3.91 16.27 -43.16
C ARG A 6 -3.03 15.25 -42.44
N LYS A 7 -2.89 14.04 -42.99
CA LYS A 7 -2.02 12.98 -42.43
C LYS A 7 -0.55 13.40 -42.35
N ALA A 8 -0.02 14.03 -43.40
CA ALA A 8 1.35 14.55 -43.39
C ALA A 8 1.54 15.66 -42.34
N SER A 9 0.56 16.55 -42.21
CA SER A 9 0.59 17.62 -41.20
C SER A 9 0.63 17.07 -39.77
N ALA A 10 -0.17 16.04 -39.46
CA ALA A 10 -0.19 15.41 -38.14
C ALA A 10 1.17 14.76 -37.81
N MET A 11 1.75 14.01 -38.75
CA MET A 11 3.07 13.41 -38.56
C MET A 11 4.17 14.47 -38.36
N ASN A 12 4.12 15.57 -39.10
CA ASN A 12 5.08 16.67 -38.96
C ASN A 12 4.96 17.37 -37.60
N ALA A 13 3.74 17.54 -37.08
CA ALA A 13 3.50 18.22 -35.78
C ALA A 13 4.23 17.53 -34.61
N VAL A 14 4.44 16.21 -34.67
CA VAL A 14 5.13 15.42 -33.63
C VAL A 14 6.48 14.89 -34.11
N ASN A 15 7.03 15.42 -35.21
CA ASN A 15 8.29 14.95 -35.80
C ASN A 15 8.34 13.42 -35.98
N MET A 16 7.25 12.83 -36.49
CA MET A 16 7.13 11.39 -36.64
C MET A 16 7.86 10.88 -37.89
N THR A 17 8.75 9.91 -37.69
CA THR A 17 9.52 9.21 -38.71
C THR A 17 9.13 7.73 -38.73
N VAL A 18 8.93 7.19 -39.93
CA VAL A 18 8.60 5.78 -40.16
C VAL A 18 9.76 5.14 -40.90
N PHE A 19 10.32 4.08 -40.33
CA PHE A 19 11.47 3.38 -40.92
C PHE A 19 11.37 1.86 -40.68
N LEU A 20 12.08 1.09 -41.53
CA LEU A 20 12.18 -0.36 -41.41
C LEU A 20 13.57 -0.71 -40.84
N PRO A 21 13.68 -1.17 -39.57
CA PRO A 21 14.97 -1.55 -38.99
C PRO A 21 15.58 -2.77 -39.72
N LYS A 22 16.90 -2.78 -39.95
CA LYS A 22 17.62 -3.87 -40.67
C LYS A 22 17.32 -5.30 -40.18
N ARG A 23 16.92 -5.48 -38.92
CA ARG A 23 16.69 -6.80 -38.29
C ARG A 23 15.24 -7.06 -37.88
N ARG A 24 14.28 -6.24 -38.35
CA ARG A 24 12.86 -6.43 -38.00
C ARG A 24 12.00 -6.50 -39.27
N PRO A 25 11.03 -7.42 -39.32
CA PRO A 25 10.19 -7.56 -40.50
C PRO A 25 9.15 -6.43 -40.64
N ALA A 26 8.85 -5.70 -39.56
CA ALA A 26 7.79 -4.69 -39.52
C ALA A 26 8.34 -3.27 -39.37
N TYR A 27 7.61 -2.31 -39.93
CA TYR A 27 7.92 -0.88 -39.80
C TYR A 27 7.75 -0.40 -38.35
N VAL A 28 8.58 0.59 -37.98
CA VAL A 28 8.58 1.26 -36.68
C VAL A 28 8.33 2.74 -36.89
N ALA A 29 7.43 3.31 -36.09
CA ALA A 29 7.25 4.75 -35.96
C ALA A 29 8.04 5.27 -34.76
N LYS A 30 8.78 6.36 -34.95
CA LYS A 30 9.48 7.11 -33.91
C LYS A 30 9.02 8.56 -33.99
N TRP A 31 8.57 9.14 -32.90
CA TRP A 31 8.10 10.52 -32.87
C TRP A 31 8.67 11.24 -31.66
N THR A 32 8.53 12.56 -31.62
CA THR A 32 8.80 13.38 -30.45
C THR A 32 7.46 13.67 -29.78
N ASP A 33 7.27 13.14 -28.58
CA ASP A 33 6.07 13.40 -27.78
C ASP A 33 6.05 14.90 -27.40
N PRO A 34 5.01 15.66 -27.79
CA PRO A 34 4.96 17.10 -27.56
C PRO A 34 4.82 17.46 -26.08
N VAL A 35 4.33 16.54 -25.24
CA VAL A 35 4.13 16.76 -23.81
C VAL A 35 5.41 16.43 -23.03
N THR A 36 6.07 15.32 -23.38
CA THR A 36 7.22 14.82 -22.60
C THR A 36 8.58 15.16 -23.21
N GLY A 37 8.63 15.55 -24.49
CA GLY A 37 9.87 15.75 -25.26
C GLY A 37 10.66 14.47 -25.54
N LYS A 38 10.19 13.31 -25.03
CA LYS A 38 10.84 12.02 -25.28
C LYS A 38 10.66 11.60 -26.73
N ARG A 39 11.52 10.68 -27.19
CA ARG A 39 11.45 10.08 -28.53
C ARG A 39 11.05 8.60 -28.49
N PRO A 40 9.81 8.26 -28.07
CA PRO A 40 9.33 6.89 -28.05
C PRO A 40 9.31 6.25 -29.44
N GLN A 41 9.31 4.92 -29.46
CA GLN A 41 9.23 4.12 -30.67
C GLN A 41 8.14 3.07 -30.52
N ARG A 42 7.32 2.89 -31.55
CA ARG A 42 6.28 1.85 -31.60
C ARG A 42 6.40 1.05 -32.88
N THR A 43 6.36 -0.28 -32.75
CA THR A 43 6.30 -1.16 -33.92
C THR A 43 4.86 -1.14 -34.45
N LEU A 44 4.69 -0.91 -35.76
CA LEU A 44 3.37 -0.73 -36.39
C LEU A 44 2.73 -2.05 -36.83
N GLY A 45 3.47 -3.16 -36.78
CA GLY A 45 2.95 -4.50 -37.07
C GLY A 45 2.76 -4.84 -38.55
N THR A 46 2.96 -3.89 -39.49
CA THR A 46 2.87 -4.15 -40.94
C THR A 46 4.25 -4.14 -41.63
N LYS A 47 4.37 -4.94 -42.70
CA LYS A 47 5.53 -4.98 -43.61
C LYS A 47 5.37 -4.04 -44.81
N VAL A 48 4.18 -3.46 -45.01
CA VAL A 48 3.86 -2.65 -46.19
C VAL A 48 4.08 -1.17 -45.87
N LYS A 49 4.98 -0.51 -46.61
CA LYS A 49 5.34 0.91 -46.39
C LYS A 49 4.11 1.81 -46.35
N ARG A 50 3.20 1.66 -47.32
CA ARG A 50 2.00 2.52 -47.45
C ARG A 50 1.07 2.39 -46.24
N GLU A 51 0.81 1.18 -45.76
CA GLU A 51 0.02 0.93 -44.55
C GLU A 51 0.71 1.47 -43.31
N ALA A 52 2.04 1.31 -43.21
CA ALA A 52 2.81 1.85 -42.09
C ALA A 52 2.66 3.38 -41.99
N PHE A 53 2.68 4.11 -43.11
CA PHE A 53 2.41 5.56 -43.10
C PHE A 53 0.97 5.90 -42.68
N VAL A 54 -0.01 5.07 -43.02
CA VAL A 54 -1.41 5.27 -42.59
C VAL A 54 -1.53 5.10 -41.07
N LEU A 55 -1.00 4.00 -40.54
CA LEU A 55 -1.00 3.72 -39.10
C LEU A 55 -0.19 4.75 -38.32
N ALA A 56 0.95 5.21 -38.87
CA ALA A 56 1.74 6.27 -38.27
C ALA A 56 1.00 7.61 -38.25
N ALA A 57 0.24 7.96 -39.30
CA ALA A 57 -0.56 9.17 -39.29
C ALA A 57 -1.67 9.12 -38.25
N GLU A 58 -2.37 7.99 -38.11
CA GLU A 58 -3.38 7.79 -37.07
C GLU A 58 -2.76 7.84 -35.66
N LEU A 59 -1.57 7.26 -35.51
CA LEU A 59 -0.79 7.36 -34.28
C LEU A 59 -0.41 8.81 -33.98
N ALA A 60 0.02 9.58 -35.00
CA ALA A 60 0.38 10.97 -34.86
C ALA A 60 -0.82 11.81 -34.43
N ASP A 61 -2.00 11.59 -35.02
CA ASP A 61 -3.25 12.26 -34.61
C ASP A 61 -3.56 11.99 -33.12
N LYS A 62 -3.40 10.74 -32.65
CA LYS A 62 -3.57 10.39 -31.23
C LYS A 62 -2.55 11.09 -30.33
N VAL A 63 -1.28 11.12 -30.74
CA VAL A 63 -0.20 11.79 -29.99
C VAL A 63 -0.46 13.31 -29.92
N VAL A 64 -0.86 13.93 -31.02
CA VAL A 64 -1.21 15.36 -31.08
C VAL A 64 -2.40 15.66 -30.16
N ALA A 65 -3.40 14.77 -30.14
CA ALA A 65 -4.53 14.87 -29.24
C ALA A 65 -4.19 14.57 -27.76
N GLY A 66 -2.97 14.14 -27.46
CA GLY A 66 -2.53 13.76 -26.11
C GLY A 66 -3.09 12.43 -25.62
N VAL A 67 -3.65 11.60 -26.50
CA VAL A 67 -4.20 10.27 -26.18
C VAL A 67 -3.04 9.29 -26.04
N ALA A 68 -2.92 8.62 -24.89
CA ALA A 68 -1.86 7.64 -24.71
C ALA A 68 -2.12 6.41 -25.59
N ILE A 69 -1.03 5.82 -26.05
CA ILE A 69 -0.99 5.04 -27.28
C ILE A 69 -1.34 3.55 -27.07
N ASP A 70 -1.24 3.10 -25.82
CA ASP A 70 -1.72 1.81 -25.35
C ASP A 70 -2.87 2.07 -24.38
N ASP A 71 -4.11 1.82 -24.83
CA ASP A 71 -5.28 1.72 -23.96
C ASP A 71 -5.18 0.42 -23.17
N LEU A 72 -4.30 0.42 -22.17
CA LEU A 72 -4.16 -0.68 -21.25
C LEU A 72 -5.38 -0.68 -20.34
N ASP A 73 -6.25 -1.67 -20.53
CA ASP A 73 -7.34 -2.00 -19.62
C ASP A 73 -6.86 -2.01 -18.16
N TRP A 74 -7.66 -1.46 -17.25
CA TRP A 74 -7.28 -1.33 -15.84
C TRP A 74 -7.00 -2.69 -15.17
N GLY A 75 -7.80 -3.71 -15.48
CA GLY A 75 -7.59 -5.07 -15.00
C GLY A 75 -6.28 -5.66 -15.50
N ALA A 76 -6.00 -5.49 -16.80
CA ALA A 76 -4.75 -5.90 -17.41
C ALA A 76 -3.53 -5.18 -16.80
N PHE A 77 -3.65 -3.89 -16.50
CA PHE A 77 -2.64 -3.13 -15.77
C PHE A 77 -2.40 -3.71 -14.38
N CYS A 78 -3.46 -3.93 -13.60
CA CYS A 78 -3.36 -4.46 -12.24
C CYS A 78 -2.63 -5.81 -12.21
N ALA A 79 -3.00 -6.73 -13.10
CA ALA A 79 -2.36 -8.04 -13.22
C ALA A 79 -0.87 -7.92 -13.60
N LYS A 80 -0.53 -6.99 -14.50
CA LYS A 80 0.86 -6.70 -14.89
C LYS A 80 1.67 -6.15 -13.71
N TYR A 81 1.14 -5.16 -12.98
CA TYR A 81 1.78 -4.57 -11.81
C TYR A 81 2.04 -5.61 -10.71
N GLU A 82 1.06 -6.49 -10.46
CA GLU A 82 1.18 -7.55 -9.47
C GLU A 82 2.30 -8.54 -9.79
N ARG A 83 2.29 -9.05 -11.03
CA ARG A 83 3.25 -10.03 -11.53
C ARG A 83 4.68 -9.51 -11.53
N GLU A 84 4.87 -8.28 -12.02
CA GLU A 84 6.21 -7.75 -12.33
C GLU A 84 6.82 -6.95 -11.18
N LYS A 85 6.01 -6.14 -10.48
CA LYS A 85 6.48 -5.25 -9.42
C LYS A 85 6.21 -5.79 -8.02
N LEU A 86 4.96 -6.16 -7.72
CA LEU A 86 4.57 -6.50 -6.35
C LEU A 86 5.11 -7.85 -5.89
N ARG A 87 5.31 -8.81 -6.79
CA ARG A 87 5.97 -10.11 -6.47
C ARG A 87 7.32 -9.95 -5.78
N LYS A 88 8.04 -8.85 -6.05
CA LYS A 88 9.35 -8.52 -5.45
C LYS A 88 9.23 -7.72 -4.14
N ARG A 89 8.01 -7.38 -3.70
CA ARG A 89 7.73 -6.62 -2.47
C ARG A 89 7.30 -7.54 -1.34
N SER A 90 7.32 -7.03 -0.10
CA SER A 90 6.86 -7.76 1.07
C SER A 90 5.37 -8.09 0.99
N HIS A 91 4.94 -9.16 1.66
CA HIS A 91 3.54 -9.58 1.73
C HIS A 91 2.61 -8.43 2.16
N SER A 92 2.98 -7.69 3.21
CA SER A 92 2.19 -6.54 3.69
C SER A 92 1.98 -5.46 2.62
N THR A 93 2.94 -5.24 1.72
CA THR A 93 2.76 -4.31 0.59
C THR A 93 1.81 -4.87 -0.47
N GLN A 94 1.84 -6.19 -0.69
CA GLN A 94 0.93 -6.87 -1.62
C GLN A 94 -0.51 -6.84 -1.07
N GLU A 95 -0.70 -7.14 0.22
CA GLU A 95 -1.99 -7.01 0.90
C GLU A 95 -2.52 -5.58 0.87
N GLY A 96 -1.65 -4.59 1.14
CA GLY A 96 -2.02 -3.19 1.06
C GLY A 96 -2.54 -2.79 -0.32
N TRP A 97 -1.88 -3.25 -1.38
CA TRP A 97 -2.37 -3.07 -2.74
C TRP A 97 -3.70 -3.79 -3.01
N GLY A 98 -3.85 -5.03 -2.55
CA GLY A 98 -5.09 -5.80 -2.67
C GLY A 98 -6.28 -5.07 -2.04
N THR A 99 -6.09 -4.51 -0.85
CA THR A 99 -7.11 -3.69 -0.17
C THR A 99 -7.39 -2.40 -0.95
N THR A 100 -6.37 -1.72 -1.46
CA THR A 100 -6.57 -0.54 -2.33
C THR A 100 -7.39 -0.87 -3.57
N LYS A 101 -7.10 -1.98 -4.28
CA LYS A 101 -7.90 -2.41 -5.44
C LYS A 101 -9.35 -2.68 -5.08
N ARG A 102 -9.60 -3.32 -3.93
CA ARG A 102 -10.98 -3.54 -3.46
C ARG A 102 -11.73 -2.21 -3.33
N HIS A 103 -11.11 -1.22 -2.70
CA HIS A 103 -11.69 0.11 -2.55
C HIS A 103 -11.91 0.85 -3.88
N ILE A 104 -11.02 0.65 -4.86
CA ILE A 104 -11.21 1.18 -6.22
C ILE A 104 -12.42 0.53 -6.89
N ARG A 105 -12.57 -0.79 -6.74
CA ARG A 105 -13.72 -1.51 -7.28
C ARG A 105 -15.04 -1.10 -6.64
N ASP A 106 -15.03 -0.88 -5.33
CA ASP A 106 -16.22 -0.46 -4.58
C ASP A 106 -16.66 0.97 -5.00
N PHE A 107 -15.71 1.84 -5.39
CA PHE A 107 -16.00 3.17 -5.96
C PHE A 107 -16.47 3.13 -7.43
N GLY A 108 -15.86 2.26 -8.22
CA GLY A 108 -16.06 2.17 -9.67
C GLY A 108 -14.71 2.08 -10.38
N GLU A 109 -14.41 0.92 -10.96
CA GLU A 109 -13.13 0.72 -11.64
C GLU A 109 -13.02 1.62 -12.88
N PRO A 110 -11.86 2.27 -13.10
CA PRO A 110 -11.61 2.97 -14.35
C PRO A 110 -11.55 1.94 -15.49
N ALA A 111 -12.02 2.30 -16.69
CA ALA A 111 -11.99 1.37 -17.83
C ALA A 111 -10.54 1.11 -18.29
N THR A 112 -9.76 2.17 -18.38
CA THR A 112 -8.36 2.12 -18.78
C THR A 112 -7.46 2.75 -17.72
N LEU A 113 -6.17 2.46 -17.80
CA LEU A 113 -5.16 3.09 -16.94
C LEU A 113 -5.08 4.62 -17.14
N GLN A 114 -5.46 5.13 -18.31
CA GLN A 114 -5.44 6.57 -18.60
C GLN A 114 -6.57 7.32 -17.89
N ASP A 115 -7.68 6.64 -17.59
CA ASP A 115 -8.83 7.22 -16.89
C ASP A 115 -8.53 7.54 -15.42
N VAL A 116 -7.41 7.02 -14.88
CA VAL A 116 -6.89 7.37 -13.56
C VAL A 116 -6.26 8.76 -13.60
N THR A 117 -7.10 9.77 -13.70
CA THR A 117 -6.73 11.19 -13.69
C THR A 117 -6.64 11.74 -12.26
N ALA A 118 -6.09 12.94 -12.09
CA ALA A 118 -6.10 13.61 -10.77
C ALA A 118 -7.53 13.86 -10.25
N GLY A 119 -8.46 14.21 -11.14
CA GLY A 119 -9.87 14.40 -10.79
C GLY A 119 -10.55 13.10 -10.35
N TRP A 120 -10.31 11.99 -11.06
CA TRP A 120 -10.81 10.67 -10.66
C TRP A 120 -10.26 10.25 -9.29
N VAL A 121 -8.96 10.46 -9.05
CA VAL A 121 -8.34 10.12 -7.76
C VAL A 121 -8.91 10.96 -6.63
N SER A 122 -9.13 12.26 -6.85
CA SER A 122 -9.74 13.15 -5.85
C SER A 122 -11.17 12.71 -5.51
N ALA A 123 -11.98 12.33 -6.52
CA ALA A 123 -13.32 11.81 -6.30
C ALA A 123 -13.31 10.47 -5.56
N TRP A 124 -12.36 9.58 -5.88
CA TRP A 124 -12.17 8.32 -5.17
C TRP A 124 -11.77 8.53 -3.70
N GLN A 125 -10.88 9.49 -3.42
CA GLN A 125 -10.48 9.85 -2.06
C GLN A 125 -11.65 10.39 -1.25
N ALA A 126 -12.41 11.34 -1.82
CA ALA A 126 -13.63 11.88 -1.21
C ALA A 126 -14.64 10.77 -0.90
N HIS A 127 -14.85 9.83 -1.82
CA HIS A 127 -15.71 8.68 -1.58
C HIS A 127 -15.25 7.84 -0.38
N LEU A 128 -13.95 7.60 -0.21
CA LEU A 128 -13.46 6.87 0.96
C LEU A 128 -13.76 7.62 2.26
N GLU A 129 -13.56 8.94 2.28
CA GLU A 129 -13.87 9.78 3.43
C GLU A 129 -15.37 9.76 3.75
N ASP A 130 -16.24 9.87 2.74
CA ASP A 130 -17.69 9.80 2.86
C ASP A 130 -18.17 8.44 3.43
N THR A 131 -17.43 7.36 3.18
CA THR A 131 -17.69 6.04 3.79
C THR A 131 -17.20 5.92 5.24
N GLY A 132 -16.74 7.02 5.85
CA GLY A 132 -16.25 7.08 7.22
C GLY A 132 -14.81 6.57 7.38
N MET A 133 -14.04 6.50 6.29
CA MET A 133 -12.65 6.06 6.37
C MET A 133 -11.77 7.12 7.03
N ALA A 134 -10.95 6.71 8.00
CA ALA A 134 -9.98 7.62 8.61
C ALA A 134 -9.00 8.19 7.56
N VAL A 135 -8.69 9.49 7.66
CA VAL A 135 -7.79 10.23 6.74
C VAL A 135 -6.47 9.49 6.53
N ASN A 136 -5.86 9.00 7.60
CA ASN A 136 -4.61 8.23 7.52
C ASN A 136 -4.73 6.91 6.74
N SER A 137 -5.90 6.27 6.72
CA SER A 137 -6.16 5.08 5.90
C SER A 137 -6.30 5.47 4.42
N VAL A 138 -7.04 6.54 4.11
CA VAL A 138 -7.15 7.11 2.76
C VAL A 138 -5.76 7.46 2.21
N ALA A 139 -4.93 8.10 3.03
CA ALA A 139 -3.53 8.41 2.72
C ALA A 139 -2.71 7.18 2.35
N VAL A 140 -2.84 6.09 3.14
CA VAL A 140 -2.12 4.84 2.89
C VAL A 140 -2.53 4.22 1.57
N TYR A 141 -3.83 4.12 1.27
CA TYR A 141 -4.31 3.59 -0.01
C TYR A 141 -3.90 4.46 -1.19
N SER A 142 -3.96 5.78 -1.01
CA SER A 142 -3.51 6.76 -2.00
C SER A 142 -2.02 6.61 -2.31
N ARG A 143 -1.16 6.29 -1.32
CA ARG A 143 0.25 5.97 -1.56
C ARG A 143 0.44 4.70 -2.38
N TYR A 144 -0.38 3.67 -2.15
CA TYR A 144 -0.30 2.42 -2.94
C TYR A 144 -0.70 2.66 -4.39
N LEU A 145 -1.80 3.41 -4.63
CA LEU A 145 -2.20 3.83 -5.96
C LEU A 145 -1.12 4.69 -6.63
N ARG A 146 -0.61 5.71 -5.93
CA ARG A 146 0.47 6.58 -6.42
C ARG A 146 1.70 5.77 -6.81
N ALA A 147 2.09 4.79 -6.00
CA ALA A 147 3.22 3.91 -6.32
C ALA A 147 2.98 3.07 -7.59
N ALA A 148 1.75 2.61 -7.82
CA ALA A 148 1.37 1.84 -9.00
C ALA A 148 1.38 2.70 -10.28
N VAL A 149 0.74 3.87 -10.27
CA VAL A 149 0.71 4.76 -11.45
C VAL A 149 2.08 5.39 -11.75
N ASN A 150 2.90 5.66 -10.73
CA ASN A 150 4.29 6.09 -10.95
C ASN A 150 5.14 4.97 -11.55
N TRP A 151 4.89 3.72 -11.18
CA TRP A 151 5.52 2.58 -11.84
C TRP A 151 5.07 2.49 -13.30
N ALA A 152 3.78 2.67 -13.58
CA ALA A 152 3.26 2.68 -14.96
C ALA A 152 3.94 3.75 -15.82
N ALA A 153 4.04 4.99 -15.33
CA ALA A 153 4.69 6.08 -16.05
C ALA A 153 6.19 5.81 -16.30
N ARG A 154 6.88 5.14 -15.37
CA ARG A 154 8.30 4.78 -15.53
C ARG A 154 8.54 3.75 -16.64
N TYR A 155 7.57 2.87 -16.87
CA TYR A 155 7.61 1.87 -17.93
C TYR A 155 6.84 2.33 -19.18
N ASP A 156 6.57 3.64 -19.29
CA ASP A 156 5.86 4.28 -20.40
C ASP A 156 4.51 3.60 -20.73
N LEU A 157 3.82 3.03 -19.72
CA LEU A 157 2.45 2.48 -19.85
C LEU A 157 1.38 3.58 -19.83
N ILE A 158 1.75 4.75 -19.29
CA ILE A 158 1.02 6.02 -19.38
C ILE A 158 2.03 7.12 -19.65
N ALA A 159 1.60 8.19 -20.33
CA ALA A 159 2.47 9.32 -20.65
C ALA A 159 3.00 10.01 -19.38
N ARG A 160 2.12 10.24 -18.40
CA ARG A 160 2.43 10.89 -17.13
C ARG A 160 1.55 10.35 -16.01
N ALA A 161 2.14 10.10 -14.85
CA ALA A 161 1.37 9.74 -13.66
C ALA A 161 0.55 10.94 -13.16
N PRO A 162 -0.71 10.76 -12.75
CA PRO A 162 -1.50 11.83 -12.16
C PRO A 162 -0.86 12.32 -10.86
N PHE A 163 -1.02 13.61 -10.56
CA PHE A 163 -0.73 14.11 -9.23
C PHE A 163 -1.81 13.59 -8.28
N ILE A 164 -1.41 12.81 -7.29
CA ILE A 164 -2.28 12.29 -6.24
C ILE A 164 -1.88 13.02 -4.99
N ALA A 165 -2.73 13.80 -4.33
CA ALA A 165 -2.43 14.37 -3.01
C ALA A 165 -2.45 13.24 -1.95
N VAL A 166 -1.56 13.31 -0.96
CA VAL A 166 -1.54 12.36 0.16
C VAL A 166 -1.41 13.20 1.41
N GLU A 167 -2.55 13.44 2.05
CA GLU A 167 -2.63 14.16 3.31
C GLU A 167 -2.52 13.16 4.46
N ILE A 168 -1.79 13.53 5.50
CA ILE A 168 -1.53 12.66 6.64
C ILE A 168 -1.75 13.52 7.86
N GLU A 169 -2.66 13.09 8.72
CA GLU A 169 -2.79 13.72 10.02
C GLU A 169 -1.65 13.22 10.90
N ALA A 170 -0.78 14.15 11.29
CA ALA A 170 0.36 13.87 12.17
C ALA A 170 -0.06 13.67 13.65
N VAL A 171 -1.37 13.65 13.94
CA VAL A 171 -1.87 13.45 15.29
C VAL A 171 -1.59 12.02 15.73
N PRO A 172 -0.75 11.81 16.76
CA PRO A 172 -0.53 10.48 17.32
C PRO A 172 -1.85 9.91 17.81
N ARG A 173 -2.15 8.65 17.47
CA ARG A 173 -3.37 7.98 17.94
C ARG A 173 -3.32 7.59 19.42
N SER A 174 -2.12 7.55 20.00
CA SER A 174 -1.90 7.06 21.34
C SER A 174 -0.91 7.96 22.05
N ASP A 175 -1.23 8.30 23.29
CA ASP A 175 -0.29 8.90 24.22
C ASP A 175 0.79 7.89 24.61
N GLY A 176 1.93 8.40 25.07
CA GLY A 176 2.96 7.57 25.68
C GLY A 176 2.48 6.94 26.98
N VAL A 177 2.76 5.65 27.17
CA VAL A 177 2.44 4.94 28.41
C VAL A 177 3.20 5.57 29.57
N GLN A 178 2.48 6.11 30.56
CA GLN A 178 3.10 6.69 31.74
C GLN A 178 3.54 5.60 32.73
N PRO A 179 4.51 5.87 33.62
CA PRO A 179 4.94 4.90 34.63
C PRO A 179 3.80 4.40 35.53
N VAL A 180 2.83 5.26 35.85
CA VAL A 180 1.64 4.88 36.62
C VAL A 180 0.73 3.91 35.86
N ASP A 181 0.55 4.14 34.55
CA ASP A 181 -0.25 3.26 33.70
C ASP A 181 0.44 1.92 33.50
N PHE A 182 1.77 1.92 33.37
CA PHE A 182 2.55 0.69 33.27
C PHE A 182 2.45 -0.15 34.54
N LYS A 183 2.51 0.47 35.73
CA LYS A 183 2.28 -0.25 37.00
C LYS A 183 0.87 -0.86 37.07
N ARG A 184 -0.16 -0.11 36.65
CA ARG A 184 -1.55 -0.62 36.57
C ARG A 184 -1.66 -1.78 35.58
N LEU A 185 -0.99 -1.70 34.44
CA LEU A 185 -0.92 -2.77 33.45
C LEU A 185 -0.35 -4.05 34.06
N LEU A 186 0.80 -3.96 34.75
CA LEU A 186 1.42 -5.12 35.42
C LEU A 186 0.50 -5.72 36.49
N ALA A 187 -0.15 -4.88 37.31
CA ALA A 187 -1.10 -5.34 38.33
C ALA A 187 -2.31 -6.09 37.76
N ALA A 188 -2.72 -5.79 36.52
CA ALA A 188 -3.83 -6.47 35.85
C ALA A 188 -3.44 -7.80 35.17
N VAL A 189 -2.15 -8.08 34.99
CA VAL A 189 -1.66 -9.28 34.29
C VAL A 189 -2.17 -10.58 34.92
N PRO A 190 -2.11 -10.79 36.26
CA PRO A 190 -2.61 -12.03 36.87
C PRO A 190 -4.10 -12.28 36.61
N THR A 191 -4.90 -11.21 36.53
CA THR A 191 -6.34 -11.29 36.26
C THR A 191 -6.62 -11.69 34.81
N VAL A 192 -5.91 -11.09 33.84
CA VAL A 192 -6.14 -11.33 32.40
C VAL A 192 -5.47 -12.62 31.91
N ARG A 193 -4.34 -13.00 32.53
CA ARG A 193 -3.48 -14.13 32.12
C ARG A 193 -3.11 -15.02 33.32
N PRO A 194 -4.09 -15.63 34.00
CA PRO A 194 -3.82 -16.35 35.26
C PRO A 194 -2.85 -17.53 35.10
N LYS A 195 -2.84 -18.19 33.93
CA LYS A 195 -2.01 -19.38 33.68
C LYS A 195 -0.54 -19.07 33.39
N ASP A 196 -0.24 -17.87 32.90
CA ASP A 196 1.09 -17.49 32.42
C ASP A 196 1.48 -16.07 32.82
N ALA A 197 0.91 -15.57 33.92
CA ALA A 197 1.06 -14.19 34.39
C ALA A 197 2.54 -13.78 34.54
N ALA A 198 3.37 -14.62 35.17
CA ALA A 198 4.79 -14.34 35.36
C ALA A 198 5.57 -14.18 34.04
N ARG A 199 5.19 -14.94 32.99
CA ARG A 199 5.82 -14.84 31.67
C ARG A 199 5.45 -13.53 30.97
N TRP A 200 4.20 -13.09 31.11
CA TRP A 200 3.73 -11.82 30.56
C TRP A 200 4.30 -10.62 31.30
N ASP A 201 4.34 -10.67 32.62
CA ASP A 201 4.99 -9.66 33.46
C ASP A 201 6.45 -9.45 33.02
N ARG A 202 7.22 -10.54 32.93
CA ARG A 202 8.61 -10.50 32.48
C ARG A 202 8.75 -9.94 31.06
N LEU A 203 7.89 -10.33 30.12
CA LEU A 203 7.89 -9.77 28.76
C LEU A 203 7.62 -8.26 28.77
N LEU A 204 6.66 -7.79 29.56
CA LEU A 204 6.30 -6.37 29.65
C LEU A 204 7.44 -5.55 30.27
N ARG A 205 8.06 -6.04 31.35
CA ARG A 205 9.26 -5.41 31.94
C ARG A 205 10.42 -5.36 30.95
N GLY A 206 10.63 -6.46 30.21
CA GLY A 206 11.58 -6.50 29.10
C GLY A 206 11.28 -5.45 28.03
N LEU A 207 10.00 -5.27 27.65
CA LEU A 207 9.57 -4.28 26.66
C LEU A 207 9.80 -2.85 27.14
N SER A 208 9.56 -2.55 28.43
CA SER A 208 9.84 -1.22 28.99
C SER A 208 11.34 -0.91 29.08
N GLY A 209 12.17 -1.94 29.28
CA GLY A 209 13.62 -1.78 29.42
C GLY A 209 14.38 -1.70 28.10
N CYS A 210 13.78 -2.09 26.97
CA CYS A 210 14.45 -2.15 25.68
C CYS A 210 13.81 -1.24 24.62
N ASN A 211 14.59 -0.89 23.60
CA ASN A 211 14.08 -0.20 22.41
C ASN A 211 13.79 -1.18 21.26
N LEU A 212 13.17 -2.32 21.58
CA LEU A 212 12.75 -3.33 20.60
C LEU A 212 11.25 -3.25 20.34
N ARG A 213 10.84 -3.58 19.13
CA ARG A 213 9.41 -3.84 18.86
C ARG A 213 8.99 -5.11 19.58
N ILE A 214 7.71 -5.21 19.97
CA ILE A 214 7.17 -6.44 20.59
C ILE A 214 7.41 -7.70 19.72
N SER A 215 7.41 -7.57 18.39
CA SER A 215 7.70 -8.66 17.46
C SER A 215 9.18 -9.03 17.39
N GLU A 216 10.07 -8.12 17.72
CA GLU A 216 11.52 -8.36 17.82
C GLU A 216 11.84 -8.99 19.17
N LEU A 217 11.31 -8.43 20.27
CA LEU A 217 11.50 -8.93 21.63
C LEU A 217 11.04 -10.39 21.79
N ARG A 218 9.88 -10.75 21.21
CA ARG A 218 9.35 -12.13 21.27
C ARG A 218 10.15 -13.16 20.44
N ARG A 219 10.98 -12.69 19.50
CA ARG A 219 11.88 -13.51 18.69
C ARG A 219 13.31 -13.47 19.24
N LEU A 220 13.57 -12.67 20.26
CA LEU A 220 14.87 -12.59 20.91
C LEU A 220 15.17 -13.95 21.55
N SER A 221 16.34 -14.48 21.25
CA SER A 221 16.74 -15.82 21.66
C SER A 221 18.18 -15.83 22.18
N TRP A 222 18.47 -16.81 23.02
CA TRP A 222 19.82 -17.14 23.47
C TRP A 222 20.59 -17.95 22.41
N ASP A 223 19.90 -18.57 21.46
CA ASP A 223 20.51 -19.51 20.53
C ASP A 223 21.43 -18.80 19.52
N PRO A 224 22.67 -19.30 19.29
CA PRO A 224 23.58 -18.71 18.30
C PRO A 224 23.00 -18.69 16.88
N GLY A 225 22.11 -19.64 16.57
CA GLY A 225 21.43 -19.74 15.27
C GLY A 225 20.33 -18.72 15.03
N ALA A 226 19.88 -18.01 16.07
CA ALA A 226 18.67 -17.22 15.98
C ALA A 226 18.80 -15.95 15.12
N GLU A 227 17.64 -15.51 14.63
CA GLU A 227 17.45 -14.31 13.82
C GLU A 227 17.75 -13.01 14.56
N ILE A 228 17.32 -12.95 15.82
CA ILE A 228 17.60 -11.88 16.77
C ILE A 228 18.10 -12.57 18.03
N ARG A 229 19.35 -12.32 18.40
CA ARG A 229 19.98 -13.01 19.52
C ARG A 229 20.70 -12.06 20.46
N ILE A 230 20.82 -12.49 21.71
CA ILE A 230 21.78 -11.89 22.64
C ILE A 230 23.14 -12.54 22.40
N ASP A 231 24.17 -11.71 22.22
CA ASP A 231 25.56 -12.12 22.10
C ASP A 231 26.30 -11.68 23.36
N MET A 232 26.86 -12.66 24.07
CA MET A 232 27.62 -12.46 25.31
C MET A 232 29.13 -12.62 25.09
N GLY A 233 29.59 -12.73 23.84
CA GLY A 233 31.01 -12.94 23.53
C GLY A 233 31.87 -11.67 23.56
N ASP A 234 31.25 -10.51 23.75
CA ASP A 234 31.91 -9.21 23.84
C ASP A 234 31.96 -8.72 25.31
N VAL A 235 32.69 -7.63 25.59
CA VAL A 235 32.79 -7.04 26.95
C VAL A 235 31.42 -6.67 27.54
N TYR A 236 30.47 -6.31 26.68
CA TYR A 236 29.09 -6.01 27.05
C TYR A 236 28.13 -6.90 26.25
N PRO A 237 26.98 -7.29 26.83
CA PRO A 237 25.98 -8.07 26.10
C PRO A 237 25.38 -7.22 24.98
N LEU A 238 25.30 -7.77 23.77
CA LEU A 238 24.80 -7.09 22.57
C LEU A 238 23.62 -7.83 21.98
N ILE A 239 22.69 -7.11 21.34
CA ILE A 239 21.65 -7.72 20.50
C ILE A 239 22.12 -7.70 19.05
N ARG A 240 22.22 -8.88 18.44
CA ARG A 240 22.59 -9.03 17.03
C ARG A 240 21.37 -9.38 16.17
N PHE A 241 21.15 -8.59 15.12
CA PHE A 241 20.10 -8.81 14.13
C PHE A 241 20.69 -9.39 12.84
N ARG A 242 20.14 -10.50 12.37
CA ARG A 242 20.41 -10.99 11.02
C ARG A 242 19.72 -10.10 9.98
N PRO A 243 20.26 -9.99 8.74
CA PRO A 243 19.68 -9.15 7.69
C PRO A 243 18.20 -9.43 7.38
N LYS A 244 17.69 -10.65 7.53
CA LYS A 244 16.26 -10.93 7.23
C LYS A 244 15.29 -10.49 8.33
N SER A 245 15.81 -10.20 9.53
CA SER A 245 15.01 -10.11 10.76
C SER A 245 14.64 -8.69 11.16
N HIS A 246 15.38 -7.70 10.64
CA HIS A 246 15.15 -6.29 10.85
C HIS A 246 14.36 -5.66 9.69
N LYS A 247 13.49 -4.69 9.98
CA LYS A 247 12.61 -4.03 8.98
C LYS A 247 13.40 -3.44 7.79
N THR A 248 14.60 -2.93 8.03
CA THR A 248 15.47 -2.34 6.98
C THR A 248 16.25 -3.37 6.18
N ARG A 249 16.16 -4.65 6.56
CA ARG A 249 16.94 -5.77 6.03
C ARG A 249 18.46 -5.66 6.15
N LYS A 250 18.95 -4.80 7.05
CA LYS A 250 20.39 -4.61 7.31
C LYS A 250 20.81 -5.37 8.56
N ARG A 251 22.07 -5.82 8.59
CA ARG A 251 22.70 -6.28 9.83
C ARG A 251 22.75 -5.10 10.81
N ARG A 252 22.36 -5.34 12.05
CA ARG A 252 22.39 -4.33 13.10
C ARG A 252 22.88 -4.96 14.39
N ILE A 253 23.65 -4.19 15.14
CA ILE A 253 24.06 -4.50 16.50
C ILE A 253 23.48 -3.40 17.40
N GLN A 254 22.98 -3.77 18.57
CA GLN A 254 22.40 -2.85 19.54
C GLN A 254 22.93 -3.19 20.93
N VAL A 255 23.40 -2.18 21.65
CA VAL A 255 23.84 -2.33 23.04
C VAL A 255 22.63 -2.58 23.93
N ILE A 256 22.77 -3.50 24.88
CA ILE A 256 21.76 -3.77 25.90
C ILE A 256 21.88 -2.74 27.02
N LEU A 257 20.76 -2.13 27.40
CA LEU A 257 20.71 -1.25 28.57
C LEU A 257 20.78 -2.09 29.86
N PRO A 258 21.43 -1.61 30.92
CA PRO A 258 21.55 -2.36 32.19
C PRO A 258 20.20 -2.86 32.71
N GLN A 259 19.18 -2.00 32.76
CA GLN A 259 17.84 -2.39 33.23
C GLN A 259 17.17 -3.49 32.38
N PHE A 260 17.50 -3.58 31.09
CA PHE A 260 17.01 -4.68 30.24
C PHE A 260 17.79 -5.96 30.51
N TRP A 261 19.09 -5.83 30.78
CA TRP A 261 19.93 -6.96 31.14
C TRP A 261 19.47 -7.61 32.44
N ASP A 262 19.11 -6.82 33.45
CA ASP A 262 18.60 -7.32 34.73
C ASP A 262 17.39 -8.25 34.55
N VAL A 263 16.48 -7.92 33.63
CA VAL A 263 15.33 -8.79 33.29
C VAL A 263 15.76 -10.04 32.52
N CYS A 264 16.80 -9.93 31.69
CA CYS A 264 17.35 -11.07 30.95
C CYS A 264 18.06 -12.05 31.89
N THR A 265 18.76 -11.56 32.91
CA THR A 265 19.53 -12.37 33.88
C THR A 265 18.66 -13.07 34.91
N GLU A 266 17.36 -12.76 35.01
CA GLU A 266 16.38 -13.60 35.72
C GLU A 266 16.36 -15.04 35.19
N THR A 267 16.78 -15.29 33.94
CA THR A 267 17.12 -16.64 33.47
C THR A 267 18.56 -16.98 33.87
N ALA A 268 18.67 -18.00 34.74
CA ALA A 268 19.95 -18.58 35.15
C ALA A 268 20.80 -18.96 33.94
N MET A 269 22.12 -18.86 34.07
CA MET A 269 23.04 -19.02 32.95
C MET A 269 22.90 -20.37 32.24
N ASP A 270 22.69 -21.44 33.02
CA ASP A 270 22.53 -22.81 32.51
C ASP A 270 21.20 -23.02 31.77
N ASP A 271 20.20 -22.16 32.03
CA ASP A 271 18.87 -22.19 31.41
C ASP A 271 18.75 -21.27 30.18
N ARG A 272 19.84 -20.61 29.75
CA ARG A 272 19.83 -19.67 28.62
C ARG A 272 19.85 -20.39 27.28
N GLN A 273 18.71 -21.02 26.96
CA GLN A 273 18.45 -21.67 25.68
C GLN A 273 17.09 -21.23 25.14
N GLY A 274 16.92 -21.23 23.82
CA GLY A 274 15.66 -20.86 23.18
C GLY A 274 15.32 -19.38 23.32
N PHE A 275 14.05 -19.04 23.54
CA PHE A 275 13.58 -17.65 23.61
C PHE A 275 13.92 -17.00 24.95
N VAL A 276 14.38 -15.74 24.91
CA VAL A 276 14.61 -14.94 26.14
C VAL A 276 13.30 -14.70 26.89
N PHE A 277 12.21 -14.48 26.14
CA PHE A 277 10.87 -14.28 26.68
C PHE A 277 9.90 -15.34 26.13
N PRO A 278 9.84 -16.54 26.75
CA PRO A 278 8.95 -17.60 26.30
C PRO A 278 7.50 -17.25 26.65
N VAL A 279 6.66 -17.02 25.64
CA VAL A 279 5.23 -16.72 25.79
C VAL A 279 4.42 -17.70 24.93
N PRO A 280 3.73 -18.68 25.54
CA PRO A 280 3.10 -19.76 24.80
C PRO A 280 1.82 -19.31 24.06
N ASN A 281 1.55 -19.92 22.91
CA ASN A 281 0.39 -19.67 22.06
C ASN A 281 -0.83 -20.56 22.38
N GLY A 282 -0.83 -21.22 23.55
CA GLY A 282 -1.85 -22.19 23.96
C GLY A 282 -1.74 -23.57 23.30
N ARG A 283 -0.89 -23.73 22.26
CA ARG A 283 -0.60 -25.02 21.59
C ARG A 283 0.84 -25.49 21.83
N GLY A 284 1.47 -25.02 22.90
CA GLY A 284 2.86 -25.33 23.23
C GLY A 284 3.92 -24.61 22.39
N GLY A 285 3.54 -23.81 21.39
CA GLY A 285 4.47 -23.00 20.59
C GLY A 285 4.62 -21.57 21.12
N GLN A 286 5.61 -20.82 20.64
CA GLN A 286 5.72 -19.38 20.89
C GLN A 286 4.57 -18.65 20.19
N ILE A 287 3.99 -17.65 20.85
CA ILE A 287 3.01 -16.78 20.20
C ILE A 287 3.68 -16.13 18.96
N SER A 288 2.99 -16.09 17.82
CA SER A 288 3.37 -15.30 16.64
C SER A 288 2.50 -14.03 16.56
N LEU A 289 3.08 -12.87 16.24
CA LEU A 289 2.28 -11.65 15.97
C LEU A 289 1.76 -11.60 14.54
N SER A 290 2.31 -12.44 13.66
CA SER A 290 1.68 -12.68 12.39
C SER A 290 0.27 -13.20 12.65
N PRO A 291 -0.77 -12.57 12.05
CA PRO A 291 -2.08 -13.17 12.02
C PRO A 291 -1.92 -14.60 11.51
N PRO A 292 -2.61 -15.60 12.07
CA PRO A 292 -2.48 -17.00 11.69
C PRO A 292 -2.83 -17.32 10.21
N GLY A 293 -2.98 -16.30 9.33
CA GLY A 293 -3.26 -16.42 7.90
C GLY A 293 -2.16 -15.93 6.94
N SER A 294 -1.01 -15.40 7.40
CA SER A 294 0.04 -14.91 6.46
C SER A 294 0.97 -16.00 5.89
N HIS A 295 0.69 -17.27 6.18
CA HIS A 295 1.27 -18.41 5.47
C HIS A 295 0.13 -19.26 4.91
N SER A 296 0.26 -19.54 3.62
CA SER A 296 -0.65 -20.24 2.71
C SER A 296 -0.96 -21.69 3.12
N GLN A 297 -1.48 -21.91 4.32
CA GLN A 297 -1.87 -23.22 4.85
C GLN A 297 -3.35 -23.27 5.23
N LEU A 298 -4.20 -22.48 4.55
CA LEU A 298 -5.61 -22.83 4.45
C LEU A 298 -5.77 -23.99 3.46
N ARG A 299 -5.48 -25.21 3.93
CA ARG A 299 -6.23 -26.38 3.48
C ARG A 299 -7.69 -26.04 3.77
N ARG A 300 -8.42 -25.65 2.73
CA ARG A 300 -9.88 -25.56 2.77
C ARG A 300 -10.38 -26.92 3.27
N LYS A 301 -10.88 -27.00 4.50
CA LYS A 301 -11.78 -28.10 4.86
C LYS A 301 -12.89 -28.09 3.80
N PRO A 302 -13.17 -29.21 3.12
CA PRO A 302 -14.27 -29.25 2.18
C PRO A 302 -15.52 -28.83 2.93
N ARG A 303 -16.18 -27.76 2.46
CA ARG A 303 -17.49 -27.38 2.98
C ARG A 303 -18.40 -28.59 2.72
N GLY A 304 -18.81 -29.25 3.79
CA GLY A 304 -19.87 -30.25 3.75
C GLY A 304 -21.04 -29.66 2.99
N ARG A 305 -21.51 -30.39 1.99
CA ARG A 305 -22.64 -30.08 1.14
C ARG A 305 -23.87 -29.96 2.04
N LEU A 306 -24.31 -28.73 2.34
CA LEU A 306 -25.62 -28.51 2.94
C LEU A 306 -26.65 -28.82 1.85
N THR A 307 -27.35 -29.93 1.99
CA THR A 307 -28.56 -30.23 1.23
C THR A 307 -29.65 -29.23 1.62
N PRO A 308 -30.33 -28.58 0.66
CA PRO A 308 -31.44 -27.68 0.98
C PRO A 308 -32.63 -28.53 1.44
N LYS A 309 -33.05 -28.31 2.69
CA LYS A 309 -34.28 -28.87 3.24
C LYS A 309 -35.33 -27.75 3.27
N GLY A 310 -36.41 -27.95 2.54
CA GLY A 310 -37.70 -27.28 2.75
C GLY A 310 -37.85 -25.89 2.14
N ALA A 311 -38.34 -25.83 0.90
CA ALA A 311 -39.04 -24.68 0.37
C ALA A 311 -40.47 -24.67 0.94
N ALA A 312 -40.81 -23.63 1.71
CA ALA A 312 -42.19 -23.25 2.01
C ALA A 312 -42.36 -21.80 1.57
N GLY A 313 -43.35 -21.58 0.71
CA GLY A 313 -43.51 -20.39 -0.11
C GLY A 313 -43.88 -19.13 0.64
N VAL A 314 -43.52 -17.99 0.03
CA VAL A 314 -44.10 -16.68 0.30
C VAL A 314 -44.33 -16.00 -1.07
N PRO A 315 -45.53 -15.46 -1.35
CA PRO A 315 -45.88 -14.93 -2.65
C PRO A 315 -45.31 -13.54 -2.91
N ALA A 316 -45.07 -13.28 -4.19
CA ALA A 316 -44.59 -12.02 -4.74
C ALA A 316 -45.62 -10.88 -4.58
N GLY A 317 -45.14 -9.70 -4.20
CA GLY A 317 -45.87 -8.43 -4.24
C GLY A 317 -45.01 -7.35 -4.91
N PRO A 318 -45.63 -6.37 -5.62
CA PRO A 318 -45.02 -5.73 -6.77
C PRO A 318 -44.20 -4.47 -6.44
N GLY A 319 -43.35 -4.11 -7.39
CA GLY A 319 -42.31 -3.10 -7.28
C GLY A 319 -42.77 -1.67 -7.02
N ARG A 320 -41.86 -0.91 -6.42
CA ARG A 320 -41.89 0.55 -6.41
C ARG A 320 -40.59 1.13 -6.93
N LEU A 321 -40.71 1.72 -8.11
CA LEU A 321 -39.80 2.69 -8.69
C LEU A 321 -39.71 3.92 -7.77
N LEU A 322 -38.53 4.18 -7.22
CA LEU A 322 -38.20 5.46 -6.59
C LEU A 322 -37.55 6.37 -7.63
N ARG A 323 -38.37 7.18 -8.29
CA ARG A 323 -37.95 8.43 -8.94
C ARG A 323 -37.88 9.51 -7.86
N ALA A 324 -36.68 9.93 -7.47
CA ALA A 324 -36.51 11.14 -6.67
C ALA A 324 -36.57 12.37 -7.60
N ARG A 325 -37.63 13.16 -7.44
CA ARG A 325 -37.83 14.47 -8.07
C ARG A 325 -36.95 15.52 -7.38
N LEU A 326 -36.24 16.27 -8.21
CA LEU A 326 -35.78 17.63 -7.94
C LEU A 326 -36.98 18.54 -7.61
N ARG A 327 -36.99 19.16 -6.43
CA ARG A 327 -37.55 20.50 -6.20
C ARG A 327 -36.74 21.19 -5.11
N GLY A 328 -36.16 22.34 -5.48
CA GLY A 328 -35.58 23.28 -4.55
C GLY A 328 -36.61 24.18 -3.88
N GLN A 329 -36.15 24.84 -2.83
CA GLN A 329 -36.59 26.06 -2.13
C GLN A 329 -35.87 25.98 -0.78
N GLY A 330 -35.23 26.98 -0.19
CA GLY A 330 -34.92 28.37 -0.49
C GLY A 330 -34.02 28.80 0.69
N GLY A 331 -33.09 29.72 0.45
CA GLY A 331 -32.29 30.34 1.53
C GLY A 331 -33.18 31.10 2.53
N PRO A 332 -32.65 31.46 3.72
CA PRO A 332 -31.81 32.66 3.76
C PRO A 332 -30.67 32.66 4.80
N GLY A 333 -29.70 33.54 4.57
CA GLY A 333 -29.07 34.32 5.66
C GLY A 333 -27.60 34.05 5.96
N PRO A 334 -26.69 35.03 5.75
CA PRO A 334 -25.28 34.90 6.10
C PRO A 334 -25.08 35.12 7.61
N ARG A 335 -24.46 34.15 8.29
CA ARG A 335 -23.99 34.34 9.66
C ARG A 335 -22.59 34.95 9.64
N GLY A 336 -22.43 36.01 10.42
CA GLY A 336 -21.32 36.93 10.41
C GLY A 336 -19.95 36.30 10.64
N ALA A 337 -18.99 36.80 9.87
CA ALA A 337 -17.57 36.62 10.11
C ALA A 337 -17.18 37.28 11.44
N ARG A 338 -16.55 36.49 12.33
CA ARG A 338 -15.83 37.03 13.49
C ARG A 338 -14.44 37.51 13.02
N PRO A 339 -13.99 38.71 13.42
CA PRO A 339 -12.64 39.16 13.09
C PRO A 339 -11.60 38.36 13.89
N VAL A 340 -10.65 37.77 13.17
CA VAL A 340 -9.44 37.18 13.75
C VAL A 340 -8.54 38.35 14.18
N ARG A 341 -8.36 38.49 15.50
CA ARG A 341 -7.47 39.47 16.12
C ARG A 341 -6.03 39.01 15.90
N LEU A 342 -5.31 39.71 15.02
CA LEU A 342 -3.85 39.58 14.86
C LEU A 342 -3.16 40.04 16.15
N LEU A 343 -2.56 39.09 16.88
CA LEU A 343 -1.61 39.40 17.95
C LEU A 343 -0.28 39.78 17.30
N ARG A 344 0.10 41.05 17.48
CA ARG A 344 1.48 41.54 17.28
C ARG A 344 2.40 40.77 18.23
N GLN A 345 3.46 40.18 17.70
CA GLN A 345 4.66 39.87 18.48
C GLN A 345 5.55 41.11 18.45
N ASP A 346 5.67 41.75 19.61
CA ASP A 346 6.71 42.73 19.87
C ASP A 346 8.07 42.01 19.91
N ARG A 347 9.01 42.54 19.13
CA ARG A 347 10.44 42.27 19.27
C ARG A 347 10.92 42.99 20.52
N LEU A 348 11.57 42.26 21.42
CA LEU A 348 12.52 42.84 22.37
C LEU A 348 13.94 42.46 21.93
N ALA A 349 14.80 43.46 22.03
CA ALA A 349 16.23 43.46 21.80
C ALA A 349 16.99 42.69 22.88
#